data_AF-A0A726QE47-F1
#
_entry.id   AF-A0A726QE47-F1
#
_cell.length_a   1.000
_cell.length_b   1.000
_cell.length_c   1.000
_cell.angle_alpha   90.00
_cell.angle_beta   90.00
_cell.angle_gamma   90.00
#
_symmetry.space_group_name_H-M   'P 1'
#
loop_
_entity.id
_entity.type
_entity.pdbx_description
1 polymer ?
#
loop_
_entity_poly.entity_id
_entity_poly.type
_entity_poly.pdbx_seq_one_letter_code
_entity_poly.pdbx_strand_id
1 'polypeptide(L)'
;MSNNHNTGFLPKVILATICMGSSFPTGKYLIANEHMPPFLMGGWRFLAAGLLMLISATILKGYRQVVPTYKQSIVGGIILTGIIGCLQTTGTMGFLNLALQSVSSSMSSIILFTNPLWLSLLAHFLLK
;
A
#
# COMPACT_ATOMS: atom_id res chain seq x y z
N MET A 1 -9.31 -31.75 -15.12
CA MET A 1 -8.44 -30.64 -15.59
C MET A 1 -8.63 -29.42 -14.68
N SER A 2 -7.94 -29.34 -13.54
CA SER A 2 -7.89 -28.13 -12.71
C SER A 2 -6.82 -28.30 -11.62
N ASN A 3 -5.72 -27.54 -11.70
CA ASN A 3 -4.75 -27.36 -10.60
C ASN A 3 -3.71 -26.25 -10.85
N ASN A 4 -3.64 -25.68 -12.07
CA ASN A 4 -2.64 -24.66 -12.42
C ASN A 4 -2.89 -23.26 -11.84
N HIS A 5 -4.04 -22.98 -11.21
CA HIS A 5 -4.29 -21.66 -10.61
C HIS A 5 -3.63 -21.48 -9.23
N ASN A 6 -3.41 -22.57 -8.47
CA ASN A 6 -2.90 -22.49 -7.09
C ASN A 6 -1.36 -22.48 -7.02
N THR A 7 -0.67 -23.10 -7.98
CA THR A 7 0.81 -23.20 -7.96
C THR A 7 1.49 -21.86 -8.13
N GLY A 8 0.88 -20.93 -8.88
CA GLY A 8 1.39 -19.57 -9.05
C GLY A 8 0.98 -18.58 -7.95
N PHE A 9 0.03 -18.93 -7.09
CA PHE A 9 -0.46 -18.04 -6.03
C PHE A 9 0.49 -18.02 -4.82
N LEU A 10 0.87 -19.20 -4.32
CA LEU A 10 1.71 -19.33 -3.12
C LEU A 10 3.07 -18.61 -3.26
N PRO A 11 3.82 -18.74 -4.37
CA PRO A 11 5.08 -18.00 -4.55
C PRO A 11 4.89 -16.48 -4.54
N LYS A 12 3.79 -15.97 -5.12
CA LYS A 12 3.49 -14.52 -5.13
C LYS A 12 3.21 -14.01 -3.73
N VAL A 13 2.45 -14.76 -2.92
CA VAL A 13 2.16 -14.40 -1.53
C VAL A 13 3.42 -14.41 -0.69
N ILE A 14 4.25 -15.45 -0.81
CA ILE A 14 5.53 -15.54 -0.09
C ILE A 14 6.42 -14.36 -0.46
N LEU A 15 6.59 -14.08 -1.77
CA LEU A 15 7.41 -12.97 -2.23
C LEU A 15 6.88 -11.62 -1.73
N ALA A 16 5.57 -11.37 -1.85
CA ALA A 16 4.95 -10.15 -1.35
C ALA A 16 5.13 -9.99 0.17
N THR A 17 5.03 -11.09 0.92
CA THR A 17 5.19 -11.07 2.39
C THR A 17 6.62 -10.75 2.78
N ILE A 18 7.61 -11.36 2.11
CA ILE A 18 9.03 -11.09 2.36
C ILE A 18 9.37 -9.64 1.99
N CYS A 19 8.93 -9.16 0.82
CA CYS A 19 9.14 -7.78 0.39
C CYS A 19 8.47 -6.77 1.33
N MET A 20 7.28 -7.08 1.84
CA MET A 20 6.59 -6.23 2.80
C MET A 20 7.29 -6.24 4.16
N GLY A 21 7.65 -7.42 4.68
CA GLY A 21 8.31 -7.56 5.97
C GLY A 21 9.69 -6.89 6.02
N SER A 22 10.49 -7.01 4.96
CA SER A 22 11.82 -6.38 4.88
C SER A 22 11.78 -4.85 4.85
N SER A 23 10.64 -4.26 4.47
CA SER A 23 10.48 -2.80 4.42
C SER A 23 10.51 -2.13 5.79
N PHE A 24 10.12 -2.81 6.88
CA PHE A 24 10.09 -2.22 8.22
C PHE A 24 11.49 -2.03 8.82
N PRO A 25 12.38 -3.03 8.86
CA PRO A 25 13.76 -2.84 9.33
C PRO A 25 14.52 -1.84 8.46
N THR A 26 14.36 -1.92 7.14
CA THR A 26 15.01 -1.00 6.19
C THR A 26 14.54 0.45 6.41
N GLY A 27 13.22 0.66 6.55
CA GLY A 27 12.65 1.98 6.83
C GLY A 27 13.11 2.54 8.18
N LYS A 28 13.16 1.71 9.22
CA LYS A 28 13.71 2.12 10.53
C LYS A 28 15.18 2.52 10.42
N TYR A 29 15.99 1.75 9.69
CA TYR A 29 17.40 2.06 9.48
C TYR A 29 17.58 3.41 8.78
N LEU A 30 16.87 3.66 7.67
CA LEU A 30 16.98 4.91 6.92
C LEU A 30 16.51 6.14 7.73
N ILE A 31 15.45 5.99 8.51
CA ILE A 31 14.91 7.10 9.31
C ILE A 31 15.77 7.35 10.55
N ALA A 32 16.18 6.30 11.26
CA ALA A 32 16.85 6.43 12.55
C ALA A 32 18.38 6.59 12.43
N ASN A 33 19.03 5.94 11.47
CA ASN A 33 20.49 5.96 11.33
C ASN A 33 20.95 6.99 10.29
N GLU A 34 20.29 7.04 9.14
CA GLU A 34 20.61 8.00 8.06
C GLU A 34 19.88 9.34 8.22
N HIS A 35 19.10 9.50 9.30
CA HIS A 35 18.34 10.72 9.64
C HIS A 35 17.46 11.23 8.51
N MET A 36 17.01 10.33 7.63
CA MET A 36 16.22 10.70 6.47
C MET A 36 14.81 11.13 6.91
N PRO A 37 14.31 12.29 6.45
CA PRO A 37 12.97 12.75 6.82
C PRO A 37 11.90 11.69 6.45
N PRO A 38 11.05 11.26 7.40
CA PRO A 38 10.13 10.13 7.21
C PRO A 38 9.19 10.29 6.01
N PHE A 39 8.65 11.50 5.83
CA PHE A 39 7.75 11.81 4.72
C PHE A 39 8.46 11.87 3.38
N LEU A 40 9.73 12.30 3.34
CA LEU A 40 10.51 12.35 2.10
C LEU A 40 10.85 10.94 1.63
N MET A 41 11.26 10.07 2.57
CA MET A 41 11.56 8.67 2.31
C MET A 41 10.35 7.90 1.77
N GLY A 42 9.20 8.02 2.47
CA GLY A 42 7.95 7.42 2.01
C GLY A 42 7.48 8.03 0.68
N GLY A 43 7.45 9.36 0.60
CA GLY A 43 6.91 10.11 -0.54
C GLY A 43 7.58 9.76 -1.86
N TRP A 44 8.90 9.83 -1.93
CA TRP A 44 9.63 9.50 -3.18
C TRP A 44 9.42 8.05 -3.60
N ARG A 45 9.44 7.11 -2.64
CA ARG A 45 9.26 5.69 -2.92
C ARG A 45 7.87 5.40 -3.50
N PHE A 46 6.82 5.99 -2.92
CA PHE A 46 5.45 5.79 -3.40
C PHE A 46 5.17 6.54 -4.71
N LEU A 47 5.78 7.70 -4.94
CA LEU A 47 5.69 8.42 -6.22
C LEU A 47 6.36 7.61 -7.34
N ALA A 48 7.58 7.13 -7.13
CA ALA A 48 8.30 6.31 -8.11
C ALA A 48 7.54 5.02 -8.43
N ALA A 49 7.06 4.30 -7.39
CA ALA A 49 6.26 3.09 -7.58
C ALA A 49 4.95 3.37 -8.31
N GLY A 50 4.23 4.45 -7.95
CA GLY A 50 2.99 4.85 -8.60
C GLY A 50 3.18 5.19 -10.07
N LEU A 51 4.25 5.92 -10.40
CA LEU A 51 4.58 6.26 -11.80
C LEU A 51 4.92 5.02 -12.61
N LEU A 52 5.74 4.12 -12.07
CA LEU A 52 6.07 2.84 -12.71
C LEU A 52 4.83 1.97 -12.93
N MET A 53 3.95 1.89 -11.94
CA MET A 53 2.67 1.16 -12.07
C MET A 53 1.76 1.80 -13.12
N LEU A 54 1.68 3.14 -13.17
CA LEU A 54 0.87 3.84 -14.16
C LEU A 54 1.40 3.60 -15.58
N ILE A 55 2.72 3.76 -15.80
CA ILE A 55 3.37 3.55 -17.11
C ILE A 55 3.22 2.10 -17.56
N SER A 56 3.52 1.13 -16.69
CA SER A 56 3.39 -0.28 -17.04
C SER A 56 1.94 -0.68 -17.34
N ALA A 57 0.97 -0.16 -16.57
CA ALA A 57 -0.43 -0.41 -16.83
C ALA A 57 -0.92 0.22 -18.14
N THR A 58 -0.48 1.44 -18.46
CA THR A 58 -0.87 2.09 -19.72
C THR A 58 -0.29 1.37 -20.93
N ILE A 59 0.95 0.87 -20.86
CA ILE A 59 1.59 0.10 -21.93
C ILE A 59 0.88 -1.26 -22.13
N LEU A 60 0.59 -1.99 -21.03
CA LEU A 60 0.07 -3.36 -21.12
C LEU A 60 -1.43 -3.44 -21.39
N LYS A 61 -2.21 -2.47 -20.91
CA LYS A 61 -3.69 -2.51 -20.91
C LYS A 61 -4.34 -1.37 -21.70
N GLY A 62 -3.56 -0.37 -22.09
CA GLY A 62 -4.05 0.82 -22.78
C GLY A 62 -4.66 1.86 -21.84
N TYR A 63 -4.68 3.11 -22.30
CA TYR A 63 -5.07 4.28 -21.51
C TYR A 63 -6.50 4.18 -20.92
N ARG A 64 -7.48 3.70 -21.71
CA ARG A 64 -8.89 3.66 -21.30
C ARG A 64 -9.16 2.74 -20.09
N GLN A 65 -8.30 1.75 -19.85
CA GLN A 65 -8.44 0.83 -18.70
C GLN A 65 -7.78 1.37 -17.42
N VAL A 66 -6.92 2.38 -17.53
CA VAL A 66 -6.21 2.99 -16.38
C VAL A 66 -7.01 4.14 -15.77
N VAL A 67 -7.86 4.80 -16.55
CA VAL A 67 -8.67 5.93 -16.08
C VAL A 67 -9.76 5.42 -15.11
N PRO A 68 -9.74 5.84 -13.83
CA PRO A 68 -10.76 5.42 -12.88
C PRO A 68 -12.11 6.04 -13.27
N THR A 69 -13.15 5.21 -13.30
CA THR A 69 -14.52 5.65 -13.61
C THR A 69 -15.45 5.18 -12.50
N TYR A 70 -16.24 6.08 -11.93
CA TYR A 70 -17.26 5.76 -10.92
C TYR A 70 -18.62 6.22 -11.43
N LYS A 71 -19.61 5.32 -11.49
CA LYS A 71 -20.95 5.59 -12.04
C LYS A 71 -20.91 6.32 -13.40
N GLN A 72 -20.05 5.85 -14.32
CA GLN A 72 -19.80 6.45 -15.64
C GLN A 72 -19.18 7.87 -15.64
N SER A 73 -18.84 8.43 -14.47
CA SER A 73 -18.13 9.71 -14.35
C SER A 73 -16.64 9.49 -14.08
N ILE A 74 -15.80 10.09 -14.93
CA ILE A 74 -14.34 10.11 -14.76
C ILE A 74 -13.97 10.97 -13.55
N VAL A 75 -14.61 12.13 -13.38
CA VAL A 75 -14.34 13.04 -12.26
C VAL A 75 -14.65 12.35 -10.93
N GLY A 76 -15.80 11.66 -10.85
CA GLY A 76 -16.16 10.88 -9.65
C GLY A 76 -15.16 9.74 -9.37
N GLY A 77 -14.66 9.08 -10.42
CA GLY A 77 -13.63 8.05 -10.30
C GLY A 77 -12.32 8.61 -9.75
N ILE A 78 -11.83 9.72 -10.31
CA ILE A 78 -10.60 10.39 -9.86
C ILE A 78 -10.72 10.82 -8.39
N ILE A 79 -11.83 11.45 -8.00
CA ILE A 79 -12.05 11.89 -6.62
C ILE A 79 -12.04 10.68 -5.67
N LEU A 80 -12.78 9.61 -6.01
CA LEU A 80 -12.86 8.42 -5.18
C LEU A 80 -11.50 7.74 -5.02
N THR A 81 -10.76 7.55 -6.12
CA THR A 81 -9.40 6.99 -6.08
C THR A 81 -8.45 7.89 -5.29
N GLY A 82 -8.58 9.21 -5.41
CA GLY A 82 -7.83 10.17 -4.61
C GLY A 82 -8.09 10.01 -3.11
N ILE A 83 -9.36 9.93 -2.70
CA ILE A 83 -9.75 9.72 -1.29
C ILE A 83 -9.20 8.40 -0.76
N ILE A 84 -9.36 7.31 -1.52
CA ILE A 84 -8.84 5.99 -1.13
C ILE A 84 -7.32 6.05 -1.02
N GLY A 85 -6.61 6.61 -2.00
CA GLY A 85 -5.15 6.73 -1.97
C GLY A 85 -4.65 7.58 -0.81
N CYS A 86 -5.31 8.71 -0.53
CA CYS A 86 -4.97 9.60 0.59
C CYS A 86 -5.17 8.92 1.94
N LEU A 87 -6.30 8.25 2.17
CA LEU A 87 -6.58 7.60 3.45
C LEU A 87 -5.78 6.30 3.62
N GLN A 88 -5.81 5.43 2.62
CA GLN A 88 -5.22 4.10 2.68
C GLN A 88 -3.70 4.13 2.57
N THR A 89 -3.15 4.82 1.56
CA THR A 89 -1.71 4.79 1.30
C THR A 89 -1.02 5.92 2.04
N THR A 90 -1.38 7.18 1.77
CA THR A 90 -0.70 8.33 2.37
C THR A 90 -0.92 8.38 3.88
N GLY A 91 -2.15 8.16 4.36
CA GLY A 91 -2.47 8.13 5.78
C GLY A 91 -1.73 7.01 6.50
N THR A 92 -2.01 5.76 6.13
CA THR A 92 -1.40 4.60 6.80
C THR A 92 0.13 4.61 6.73
N MET A 93 0.70 4.81 5.54
CA MET A 93 2.16 4.77 5.39
C MET A 93 2.83 6.03 5.94
N GLY A 94 2.19 7.20 5.85
CA GLY A 94 2.70 8.44 6.46
C GLY A 94 2.80 8.32 7.97
N PHE A 95 1.74 7.85 8.63
CA PHE A 95 1.77 7.60 10.07
C PHE A 95 2.71 6.46 10.46
N LEU A 96 2.84 5.41 9.63
CA LEU A 96 3.83 4.36 9.86
C LEU A 96 5.26 4.93 9.84
N ASN A 97 5.61 5.73 8.84
CA ASN A 97 6.94 6.35 8.75
C ASN A 97 7.21 7.27 9.95
N LEU A 98 6.19 8.01 10.42
CA LEU A 98 6.31 8.78 11.65
C LEU A 98 6.53 7.90 12.87
N ALA A 99 5.77 6.81 13.02
CA ALA A 99 5.87 5.87 14.13
C ALA A 99 7.24 5.18 14.18
N LEU A 100 7.85 4.91 13.03
CA LEU A 100 9.20 4.37 12.92
C LEU A 100 10.28 5.32 13.49
N GLN A 101 10.01 6.58 13.78
CA GLN A 101 10.95 7.41 14.55
C GLN A 101 11.00 6.97 16.01
N SER A 102 9.84 6.77 16.63
CA SER A 102 9.71 6.56 18.07
C SER A 102 9.66 5.08 18.47
N VAL A 103 9.21 4.20 17.58
CA VAL A 103 8.89 2.81 17.88
C VAL A 103 9.82 1.87 17.09
N SER A 104 10.04 0.65 17.59
CA SER A 104 10.81 -0.37 16.88
C SER A 104 10.10 -0.86 15.62
N SER A 105 10.85 -1.39 14.66
CA SER A 105 10.31 -1.96 13.42
C SER A 105 9.35 -3.12 13.70
N SER A 106 9.69 -3.99 14.67
CA SER A 106 8.85 -5.13 15.06
C SER A 106 7.53 -4.72 15.71
N MET A 107 7.54 -3.73 16.60
CA MET A 107 6.30 -3.26 17.23
C MET A 107 5.40 -2.54 16.21
N SER A 108 6.01 -1.73 15.34
CA SER A 108 5.28 -1.04 14.27
C SER A 108 4.62 -2.03 13.29
N SER A 109 5.28 -3.15 12.96
CA SER A 109 4.70 -4.16 12.08
C SER A 109 3.56 -4.92 12.75
N ILE A 110 3.69 -5.31 14.02
CA ILE A 110 2.61 -5.96 14.77
C ILE A 110 1.36 -5.06 14.79
N ILE A 111 1.52 -3.79 15.15
CA ILE A 111 0.42 -2.82 15.18
C ILE A 111 -0.22 -2.68 13.78
N LEU A 112 0.59 -2.49 12.73
CA LEU A 112 0.06 -2.34 11.37
C LEU A 112 -0.71 -3.58 10.90
N PHE A 113 -0.24 -4.78 11.25
CA PHE A 113 -0.92 -6.02 10.87
C PHE A 113 -2.13 -6.37 11.74
N THR A 114 -2.49 -5.53 12.72
CA THR A 114 -3.82 -5.60 13.36
C THR A 114 -4.94 -5.02 12.48
N ASN A 115 -4.61 -4.38 11.35
CA ASN A 115 -5.60 -3.80 10.42
C ASN A 115 -6.78 -4.72 10.08
N PRO A 116 -6.63 -6.04 9.85
CA PRO A 116 -7.77 -6.93 9.60
C PRO A 116 -8.75 -7.02 10.78
N LEU A 117 -8.28 -6.90 12.02
CA LEU A 117 -9.14 -6.91 13.21
C LEU A 117 -10.01 -5.65 13.24
N TRP A 118 -9.40 -4.48 13.03
CA TRP A 118 -10.11 -3.20 12.95
C TRP A 118 -11.09 -3.16 11.77
N LEU A 119 -10.67 -3.67 10.61
CA LEU A 119 -11.53 -3.76 9.44
C LEU A 119 -12.73 -4.67 9.72
N SER A 120 -12.54 -5.83 10.33
CA SER A 120 -13.63 -6.76 10.68
C SER A 120 -14.63 -6.13 11.66
N LEU A 121 -14.12 -5.46 12.69
CA LEU A 121 -14.94 -4.75 13.67
C LEU A 121 -15.76 -3.64 13.02
N LEU A 122 -15.12 -2.78 12.22
CA LEU A 122 -15.80 -1.68 11.54
C LEU A 122 -16.78 -2.17 10.47
N ALA A 123 -16.43 -3.24 9.74
CA ALA A 123 -17.31 -3.85 8.75
C ALA A 123 -18.62 -4.31 9.39
N HIS A 124 -18.58 -4.94 10.58
CA HIS A 124 -19.79 -5.35 11.29
C HIS A 124 -20.77 -4.19 11.55
N PHE A 125 -20.29 -2.97 11.78
CA PHE A 125 -21.14 -1.81 12.07
C PHE A 125 -21.50 -0.99 10.82
N LEU A 126 -20.59 -0.89 9.84
CA LEU A 126 -20.73 0.00 8.67
C LEU A 126 -21.28 -0.72 7.43
N LEU A 127 -20.99 -2.01 7.29
CA LEU A 127 -21.45 -2.86 6.20
C LEU A 127 -22.52 -3.78 6.76
N LYS A 128 -23.77 -3.34 6.64
CA LYS A 128 -24.95 -4.14 7.02
C LYS A 128 -25.26 -5.17 5.94
#